data_AF-A0A521K5Y1-F1
#
_entry.id   AF-A0A521K5Y1-F1
#
_cell.length_a   1.000
_cell.length_b   1.000
_cell.length_c   1.000
_cell.angle_alpha   90.00
_cell.angle_beta   90.00
_cell.angle_gamma   90.00
#
_symmetry.space_group_name_H-M   'P 1'
#
loop_
_entity.id
_entity.type
_entity.pdbx_description
1 polymer ?
#
loop_
_entity_poly.entity_id
_entity_poly.type
_entity_poly.pdbx_seq_one_letter_code
_entity_poly.pdbx_strand_id
1 'polypeptide(L)' 'MADPYSILGVPRSASEKDIKSAYRKLAKELHPDTNKDNPKATERFSEVTRAYDLLS' A
#
# COMPACT_ATOMS: atom_id res chain seq x y z
N MET A 1 -5.61 16.12 -3.34
CA MET A 1 -4.64 15.52 -2.42
C MET A 1 -5.01 14.06 -2.29
N ALA A 2 -4.17 13.12 -2.71
CA ALA A 2 -4.44 11.70 -2.46
C ALA A 2 -4.08 11.39 -1.00
N ASP A 3 -5.04 10.92 -0.22
CA ASP A 3 -4.83 10.57 1.17
C ASP A 3 -4.01 9.26 1.27
N PRO A 4 -2.86 9.24 1.97
CA PRO A 4 -2.06 8.03 2.19
C PRO A 4 -2.89 6.89 2.81
N TYR A 5 -3.78 7.24 3.73
CA TYR A 5 -4.70 6.30 4.37
C TYR A 5 -5.64 5.64 3.35
N SER A 6 -6.19 6.40 2.39
CA SER A 6 -7.04 5.87 1.33
C SER A 6 -6.29 4.97 0.36
N ILE A 7 -5.02 5.28 0.07
CA ILE A 7 -4.14 4.44 -0.77
C ILE A 7 -3.90 3.08 -0.09
N LEU A 8 -3.65 3.09 1.22
CA LEU A 8 -3.47 1.88 2.03
C LEU A 8 -4.79 1.16 2.35
N GLY A 9 -5.95 1.75 2.00
CA GLY A 9 -7.27 1.21 2.32
C GLY A 9 -7.58 1.19 3.82
N VAL A 10 -6.96 2.09 4.59
CA VAL A 10 -7.15 2.20 6.04
C VAL A 10 -7.85 3.52 6.40
N PRO A 11 -8.57 3.58 7.54
CA PRO A 11 -9.13 4.84 8.02
C PRO A 11 -8.03 5.81 8.46
N ARG A 12 -8.32 7.12 8.45
CA ARG A 12 -7.38 8.14 8.98
C ARG A 12 -7.08 7.98 10.48
N SER A 13 -7.93 7.25 11.21
CA SER A 13 -7.74 6.87 12.62
C SER A 13 -6.96 5.57 12.80
N ALA A 14 -6.44 4.97 11.71
CA ALA A 14 -5.67 3.74 11.77
C ALA A 14 -4.38 3.95 12.55
N SER A 15 -4.03 2.98 13.40
CA SER A 15 -2.75 2.99 14.11
C SER A 15 -1.63 2.53 13.18
N GLU A 16 -0.37 2.83 13.51
CA GLU A 16 0.81 2.32 12.77
C GLU A 16 0.76 0.81 12.56
N LYS A 17 0.23 0.06 13.55
CA LYS A 17 0.04 -1.38 13.46
C LYS A 17 -0.92 -1.77 12.33
N ASP A 18 -2.01 -1.03 12.15
CA ASP A 18 -3.00 -1.25 11.08
C ASP A 18 -2.42 -0.88 9.72
N ILE A 19 -1.72 0.26 9.64
CA ILE A 19 -0.99 0.72 8.45
C ILE A 19 0.02 -0.34 7.99
N LYS A 20 0.83 -0.88 8.91
CA LYS A 20 1.82 -1.93 8.63
C LYS A 20 1.17 -3.24 8.23
N SER A 21 0.03 -3.60 8.82
CA SER A 21 -0.72 -4.81 8.48
C SER A 21 -1.34 -4.70 7.08
N ALA A 22 -1.94 -3.55 6.75
CA ALA A 22 -2.50 -3.25 5.44
C ALA A 22 -1.43 -3.23 4.35
N TYR A 23 -0.30 -2.57 4.60
CA TYR A 23 0.86 -2.56 3.71
C TYR A 23 1.32 -3.99 3.40
N ARG A 24 1.49 -4.86 4.42
CA ARG A 24 1.91 -6.26 4.20
C ARG A 24 0.92 -7.06 3.37
N LYS A 25 -0.39 -6.83 3.53
CA LYS A 25 -1.44 -7.47 2.71
C LYS A 25 -1.33 -7.02 1.26
N LEU A 26 -1.33 -5.70 1.03
CA LEU A 26 -1.22 -5.11 -0.30
C LEU A 26 0.09 -5.48 -0.99
N ALA A 27 1.20 -5.53 -0.26
CA ALA A 27 2.51 -5.93 -0.78
C ALA A 27 2.53 -7.38 -1.28
N LYS A 28 1.79 -8.29 -0.63
CA LYS A 28 1.62 -9.67 -1.11
C LYS A 28 0.71 -9.75 -2.34
N GLU A 29 -0.38 -8.98 -2.35
CA GLU A 29 -1.32 -8.97 -3.48
C GLU A 29 -0.72 -8.33 -4.74
N LEU A 30 0.03 -7.26 -4.57
CA LEU A 30 0.68 -6.48 -5.62
C LEU A 30 2.11 -6.96 -5.91
N HIS A 31 2.54 -8.07 -5.30
CA HIS A 31 3.92 -8.55 -5.40
C HIS A 31 4.32 -8.74 -6.88
N PRO A 32 5.51 -8.27 -7.29
CA PRO A 32 5.95 -8.39 -8.68
C PRO A 32 6.06 -9.84 -9.13
N ASP A 33 6.38 -10.79 -8.24
CA ASP A 33 6.44 -12.22 -8.63
C ASP A 33 5.11 -12.79 -9.12
N THR A 34 3.99 -12.36 -8.55
CA THR A 34 2.65 -12.78 -8.97
C THR A 34 2.06 -11.88 -10.04
N ASN A 35 2.63 -10.68 -10.24
CA ASN A 35 2.12 -9.65 -11.15
C ASN A 35 3.16 -9.22 -12.20
N LYS A 36 3.99 -10.15 -12.68
CA LYS A 36 5.11 -9.87 -13.60
C LYS A 36 4.68 -9.15 -14.88
N ASP A 37 3.46 -9.42 -15.36
CA ASP A 37 2.90 -8.86 -16.59
C ASP A 37 1.95 -7.68 -16.35
N ASN A 38 1.78 -7.25 -15.09
CA ASN A 38 0.81 -6.21 -14.74
C ASN A 38 1.52 -4.92 -14.26
N PRO A 39 1.82 -3.97 -15.18
CA PRO A 39 2.48 -2.72 -14.80
C PRO A 39 1.66 -1.90 -13.79
N LYS A 40 0.33 -2.07 -13.76
CA LYS A 40 -0.52 -1.41 -12.77
C LYS A 40 -0.26 -1.92 -11.35
N ALA A 41 0.14 -3.19 -11.18
CA ALA A 41 0.46 -3.73 -9.86
C ALA A 41 1.71 -3.07 -9.29
N THR A 42 2.73 -2.86 -10.13
CA THR A 42 3.94 -2.12 -9.76
C THR A 42 3.63 -0.68 -9.40
N GLU A 43 2.82 0.00 -10.20
CA GLU A 43 2.42 1.39 -9.96
C GLU A 43 1.71 1.53 -8.60
N ARG A 44 0.75 0.64 -8.33
CA ARG A 44 -0.02 0.58 -7.09
C ARG A 44 0.85 0.20 -5.90
N PHE A 45 1.83 -0.69 -6.09
CA PHE A 45 2.82 -1.04 -5.07
C PHE A 45 3.66 0.17 -4.69
N SER A 46 4.13 0.96 -5.67
CA SER A 46 4.85 2.21 -5.42
C SER A 46 4.00 3.26 -4.71
N GLU A 47 2.70 3.37 -5.00
CA GLU A 47 1.78 4.23 -4.26
C GLU A 47 1.62 3.78 -2.81
N VAL A 48 1.38 2.49 -2.59
CA VAL A 48 1.22 1.88 -1.26
C VAL A 48 2.48 2.04 -0.41
N THR A 49 3.67 1.85 -1.00
CA THR A 49 4.95 2.05 -0.32
C THR A 49 5.15 3.52 0.06
N ARG A 50 4.87 4.47 -0.85
CA ARG A 50 4.97 5.91 -0.52
C ARG A 50 3.98 6.33 0.56
N ALA A 51 2.77 5.79 0.52
CA ALA A 51 1.76 6.05 1.54
C ALA A 51 2.18 5.49 2.90
N TYR A 52 2.75 4.29 2.93
CA TYR A 52 3.30 3.70 4.16
C TYR A 52 4.46 4.53 4.71
N ASP A 53 5.40 4.96 3.86
CA ASP A 53 6.59 5.74 4.27
C ASP A 53 6.22 7.14 4.81
N LEU A 54 5.11 7.71 4.33
CA LEU A 54 4.56 8.97 4.84
C LEU A 54 3.84 8.82 6.20
N LEU A 55 3.38 7.63 6.53
CA LEU A 55 2.57 7.35 7.73
C LEU A 55 3.30 6.53 8.82
N SER A 56 4.48 5.99 8.49
CA SER A 56 5.33 5.18 9.38
C SER A 56 6.41 6.02 10.06
#